data_AF-A0A143PC12-F1
#
_entry.id   AF-A0A143PC12-F1
#
_cell.length_a   1.000
_cell.length_b   1.000
_cell.length_c   1.000
_cell.angle_alpha   90.00
_cell.angle_beta   90.00
_cell.angle_gamma   90.00
#
_symmetry.space_group_name_H-M   'P 1'
#
loop_
_entity.id
_entity.type
_entity.pdbx_description
1 polymer ?
#
loop_
_entity_poly.entity_id
_entity_poly.type
_entity_poly.pdbx_seq_one_letter_code
_entity_poly.pdbx_strand_id
1 'polypeptide(L)'
;MRKLLGLSLLLVILLAACGNKVDGKYVNKKEHVTLVANDEKKTARLIVEPFGAPVEIKGKIDTDKKAITFEEDGESLKFNYEFDKEQLVLYEEKESKEKGIKLDKEE
;
A
#
# COMPACT_ATOMS: atom_id res chain seq x y z
N MET A 1 33.53 7.38 -32.47
CA MET A 1 32.43 6.55 -31.91
C MET A 1 32.68 6.19 -30.44
N ARG A 2 32.94 7.17 -29.55
CA ARG A 2 33.25 6.90 -28.12
C ARG A 2 32.35 7.65 -27.12
N LYS A 3 31.28 8.30 -27.58
CA LYS A 3 30.46 9.21 -26.75
C LYS A 3 29.03 8.73 -26.46
N LEU A 4 28.67 7.49 -26.84
CA LEU A 4 27.29 6.99 -26.72
C LEU A 4 27.02 6.02 -25.56
N LEU A 5 28.05 5.62 -24.80
CA LEU A 5 27.91 4.59 -23.75
C LEU A 5 27.47 5.14 -22.38
N GLY A 6 27.39 6.46 -22.20
CA GLY A 6 27.00 7.07 -20.92
C GLY A 6 25.50 7.27 -20.74
N LEU A 7 24.71 7.18 -21.82
CA LEU A 7 23.30 7.60 -21.79
C LEU A 7 22.35 6.47 -21.32
N SER A 8 22.72 5.20 -21.52
CA SER A 8 21.87 4.06 -21.14
C SER A 8 21.87 3.79 -19.63
N LEU A 9 22.87 4.26 -18.89
CA LEU A 9 22.96 4.04 -17.43
C LEU A 9 22.04 4.97 -16.62
N LEU A 10 21.69 6.14 -17.17
CA LEU A 10 20.75 7.08 -16.55
C LEU A 10 19.29 6.61 -16.62
N LEU A 11 18.93 5.83 -17.64
CA LEU A 11 17.57 5.31 -17.82
C LEU A 11 17.19 4.24 -16.78
N VAL A 12 18.17 3.53 -16.22
CA VAL A 12 17.93 2.49 -15.20
C VAL A 12 17.53 3.09 -13.84
N ILE A 13 17.92 4.33 -13.55
CA ILE A 13 17.62 5.01 -12.27
C ILE A 13 16.18 5.57 -12.24
N LEU A 14 15.57 5.81 -13.41
CA LEU A 14 14.20 6.34 -13.52
C LEU A 14 13.10 5.31 -13.18
N LEU A 15 13.39 4.00 -13.26
CA LEU A 15 12.39 2.97 -12.89
C LEU A 15 12.18 2.83 -11.37
N ALA A 16 13.12 3.29 -10.55
CA ALA A 16 12.99 3.22 -9.09
C ALA A 16 12.02 4.28 -8.53
N ALA A 17 11.70 5.33 -9.30
CA ALA A 17 10.86 6.44 -8.85
C ALA A 17 9.34 6.17 -8.95
N CYS A 18 8.92 5.05 -9.54
CA CYS A 18 7.50 4.67 -9.62
C CYS A 18 7.05 3.76 -8.46
N GLY A 19 7.97 3.27 -7.61
CA GLY A 19 7.69 2.20 -6.65
C GLY A 19 7.14 2.58 -5.28
N ASN A 20 6.89 3.87 -5.01
CA ASN A 20 6.46 4.35 -3.69
C ASN A 20 5.00 4.82 -3.62
N LYS A 21 4.27 4.83 -4.73
CA LYS A 21 2.86 5.27 -4.72
C LYS A 21 1.96 4.09 -4.39
N VAL A 22 1.21 4.22 -3.29
CA VAL A 22 0.20 3.25 -2.87
C VAL A 22 -1.20 3.60 -3.42
N ASP A 23 -1.32 4.56 -4.33
CA ASP A 23 -2.60 4.99 -4.92
C ASP A 23 -3.41 3.84 -5.53
N GLY A 24 -4.69 3.78 -5.16
CA GLY A 24 -5.66 2.87 -5.77
C GLY A 24 -6.68 2.30 -4.80
N LYS A 25 -7.53 1.44 -5.36
CA LYS A 25 -8.43 0.57 -4.61
C LYS A 25 -7.84 -0.83 -4.60
N TYR A 26 -7.77 -1.46 -3.43
CA TYR A 26 -7.25 -2.81 -3.25
C TYR A 26 -8.26 -3.63 -2.46
N VAL A 27 -8.45 -4.89 -2.83
CA VAL A 27 -9.48 -5.76 -2.27
C VAL A 27 -8.94 -7.14 -1.93
N ASN A 28 -9.40 -7.67 -0.81
CA ASN A 28 -9.38 -9.10 -0.53
C ASN A 28 -10.82 -9.57 -0.38
N LYS A 29 -11.35 -10.14 -1.47
CA LYS A 29 -12.74 -10.62 -1.52
C LYS A 29 -13.02 -11.80 -0.58
N LYS A 30 -11.99 -12.55 -0.19
CA LYS A 30 -12.14 -13.69 0.74
C LYS A 30 -12.29 -13.23 2.18
N GLU A 31 -11.61 -12.16 2.55
CA GLU A 31 -11.63 -11.59 3.89
C GLU A 31 -12.58 -10.39 4.03
N HIS A 32 -13.28 -10.03 2.95
CA HIS A 32 -14.18 -8.87 2.92
C HIS A 32 -13.50 -7.55 3.33
N VAL A 33 -12.25 -7.38 2.88
CA VAL A 33 -11.44 -6.20 3.15
C VAL A 33 -11.26 -5.38 1.87
N THR A 34 -11.49 -4.08 1.95
CA THR A 34 -11.19 -3.11 0.90
C THR A 34 -10.33 -1.99 1.46
N LEU A 35 -9.21 -1.67 0.81
CA LEU A 35 -8.39 -0.51 1.08
C LEU A 35 -8.53 0.49 -0.06
N VAL A 36 -8.89 1.74 0.26
CA VAL A 36 -8.84 2.86 -0.69
C VAL A 36 -7.73 3.81 -0.24
N ALA A 37 -6.66 3.87 -1.01
CA ALA A 37 -5.50 4.70 -0.73
C ALA A 37 -5.43 5.89 -1.70
N ASN A 38 -5.20 7.08 -1.14
CA ASN A 38 -4.93 8.31 -1.87
C ASN A 38 -3.61 8.91 -1.34
N ASP A 39 -2.54 8.66 -2.09
CA ASP A 39 -1.18 9.09 -1.78
C ASP A 39 -1.04 10.61 -1.85
N GLU A 40 -1.68 11.26 -2.82
CA GLU A 40 -1.65 12.73 -2.95
C GLU A 40 -2.18 13.44 -1.70
N LYS A 41 -3.25 12.91 -1.11
CA LYS A 41 -3.87 13.42 0.12
C LYS A 41 -3.29 12.79 1.39
N LYS A 42 -2.39 11.80 1.25
CA LYS A 42 -1.84 11.01 2.36
C LYS A 42 -2.92 10.38 3.24
N THR A 43 -4.02 9.95 2.64
CA THR A 43 -5.17 9.35 3.33
C THR A 43 -5.44 7.93 2.84
N ALA A 44 -5.85 7.06 3.74
CA ALA A 44 -6.38 5.74 3.43
C ALA A 44 -7.76 5.56 4.07
N ARG A 45 -8.55 4.64 3.53
CA ARG A 45 -9.79 4.12 4.12
C ARG A 45 -9.75 2.61 4.07
N LEU A 46 -9.91 1.97 5.22
CA LEU A 46 -10.08 0.53 5.33
C LEU A 46 -11.57 0.25 5.53
N ILE A 47 -12.15 -0.56 4.67
CA ILE A 47 -13.54 -0.99 4.75
C ILE A 47 -13.51 -2.49 5.02
N VAL A 48 -14.10 -2.89 6.14
CA VAL A 48 -14.24 -4.30 6.53
C VAL A 48 -15.73 -4.58 6.67
N GLU A 49 -16.23 -5.72 6.21
CA GLU A 49 -17.65 -6.08 6.33
C GLU A 49 -17.88 -7.21 7.34
N PRO A 50 -17.67 -6.98 8.66
CA PRO A 50 -18.02 -7.98 9.65
C PRO A 50 -19.53 -8.18 9.66
N PHE A 51 -19.98 -9.43 9.53
CA PHE A 51 -21.40 -9.82 9.62
C PHE A 51 -22.34 -9.11 8.62
N GLY A 52 -21.80 -8.67 7.47
CA GLY A 52 -22.58 -8.06 6.39
C GLY A 52 -22.87 -6.57 6.54
N ALA A 53 -22.29 -5.90 7.54
CA ALA A 53 -22.35 -4.44 7.67
C ALA A 53 -20.95 -3.82 7.45
N PRO A 54 -20.78 -2.91 6.47
CA PRO A 54 -19.49 -2.28 6.23
C PRO A 54 -19.14 -1.30 7.35
N VAL A 55 -17.94 -1.47 7.91
CA VAL A 55 -17.28 -0.54 8.84
C VAL A 55 -16.14 0.13 8.09
N GLU A 56 -16.14 1.47 8.06
CA GLU A 56 -15.08 2.27 7.44
C GLU A 56 -14.18 2.90 8.52
N ILE A 57 -12.89 2.57 8.46
CA ILE A 57 -11.86 3.10 9.34
C ILE A 57 -10.95 4.03 8.53
N LYS A 58 -10.76 5.25 9.04
CA LYS A 58 -9.88 6.24 8.40
C LYS A 58 -8.44 5.97 8.75
N GLY A 59 -7.56 6.18 7.78
CA GLY A 59 -6.12 6.06 7.98
C GLY A 59 -5.30 7.15 7.31
N LYS A 60 -4.04 7.23 7.69
CA LYS A 60 -3.02 8.15 7.18
C LYS A 60 -1.89 7.34 6.55
N ILE A 61 -1.37 7.82 5.43
CA ILE A 61 -0.28 7.18 4.70
C ILE A 61 1.02 7.93 4.97
N ASP A 62 2.05 7.21 5.40
CA ASP A 62 3.44 7.68 5.48
C ASP A 62 4.25 6.94 4.41
N THR A 63 4.47 7.58 3.26
CA THR A 63 5.23 7.01 2.15
C THR A 63 6.71 6.85 2.43
N ASP A 64 7.26 7.72 3.28
CA ASP A 64 8.68 7.71 3.59
C ASP A 64 9.01 6.49 4.46
N LYS A 65 8.09 6.14 5.37
CA LYS A 65 8.17 4.96 6.22
C LYS A 65 7.49 3.72 5.64
N LYS A 66 6.84 3.83 4.48
CA LYS A 66 5.99 2.78 3.89
C LYS A 66 5.01 2.19 4.89
N ALA A 67 4.27 3.05 5.58
CA ALA A 67 3.31 2.68 6.60
C ALA A 67 1.94 3.33 6.38
N ILE A 68 0.89 2.64 6.82
CA ILE A 68 -0.47 3.14 6.93
C ILE A 68 -0.91 2.98 8.37
N THR A 69 -1.40 4.06 8.98
CA THR A 69 -1.95 4.06 10.34
C THR A 69 -3.43 4.30 10.27
N PHE A 70 -4.24 3.40 10.83
CA PHE A 70 -5.68 3.53 11.00
C PHE A 70 -5.99 3.98 12.43
N GLU A 71 -6.90 4.94 12.58
CA GLU A 71 -7.32 5.50 13.87
C GLU A 71 -8.82 5.23 14.07
N GLU A 72 -9.18 4.54 15.15
CA GLU A 72 -10.56 4.25 15.56
C GLU A 72 -10.67 4.36 17.08
N ASP A 73 -11.63 5.15 17.59
CA ASP A 73 -11.93 5.29 19.03
C ASP A 73 -10.73 5.52 19.97
N GLY A 74 -9.68 6.17 19.48
CA GLY A 74 -8.46 6.47 20.26
C GLY A 74 -7.40 5.36 20.22
N GLU A 75 -7.70 4.23 19.57
CA GLU A 75 -6.74 3.19 19.24
C GLU A 75 -6.14 3.45 17.84
N SER A 76 -4.86 3.07 17.69
CA SER A 76 -4.15 3.21 16.42
C SER A 76 -3.57 1.87 15.98
N LEU A 77 -3.93 1.43 14.78
CA LEU A 77 -3.41 0.24 14.13
C LEU A 77 -2.46 0.65 13.00
N LYS A 78 -1.18 0.31 13.13
CA LYS A 78 -0.14 0.63 12.14
C LYS A 78 0.25 -0.62 11.36
N PHE A 79 0.16 -0.54 10.04
CA PHE A 79 0.64 -1.55 9.10
C PHE A 79 1.76 -0.98 8.25
N ASN A 80 2.81 -1.77 8.03
CA ASN A 80 3.73 -1.54 6.94
C ASN A 80 3.11 -2.06 5.65
N TYR A 81 3.53 -1.52 4.50
CA TYR A 81 3.08 -2.00 3.21
C TYR A 81 4.23 -2.24 2.22
N GLU A 82 4.08 -3.28 1.41
CA GLU A 82 4.95 -3.58 0.26
C GLU A 82 4.10 -4.05 -0.93
N PHE A 83 4.66 -3.92 -2.13
CA PHE A 83 4.10 -4.53 -3.33
C PHE A 83 4.79 -5.87 -3.61
N ASP A 84 4.02 -6.95 -3.61
CA ASP A 84 4.45 -8.26 -4.13
C ASP A 84 3.77 -8.47 -5.49
N LYS A 85 4.53 -8.21 -6.56
CA LYS A 85 4.03 -8.11 -7.93
C LYS A 85 2.95 -7.02 -8.04
N GLU A 86 1.69 -7.42 -8.24
CA GLU A 86 0.54 -6.52 -8.38
C GLU A 86 -0.32 -6.44 -7.10
N GLN A 87 0.06 -7.20 -6.06
CA GLN A 87 -0.66 -7.23 -4.80
C GLN A 87 -0.03 -6.27 -3.79
N LEU A 88 -0.87 -5.53 -3.08
CA LEU A 88 -0.48 -4.77 -1.91
C LEU A 88 -0.52 -5.70 -0.69
N VAL A 89 0.60 -5.80 0.02
CA VAL A 89 0.71 -6.61 1.24
C VAL A 89 0.79 -5.67 2.44
N LEU A 90 -0.20 -5.77 3.35
CA LEU A 90 -0.18 -5.08 4.64
C LEU A 90 0.29 -6.03 5.74
N TYR A 91 1.26 -5.63 6.55
CA TYR A 91 1.78 -6.46 7.63
C TYR A 91 2.19 -5.64 8.85
N GLU A 92 2.09 -6.23 10.04
CA GLU A 92 2.57 -5.60 11.26
C GLU A 92 4.11 -5.63 11.34
N GLU A 93 4.71 -4.63 11.98
CA GLU A 93 6.18 -4.52 12.10
C GLU A 93 6.83 -5.73 12.79
N LYS A 94 6.08 -6.43 13.66
CA LYS A 94 6.54 -7.63 14.37
C LYS A 94 6.36 -8.92 13.56
N GLU A 95 5.68 -8.86 12.41
CA GLU A 95 5.36 -10.01 11.59
C GLU A 95 6.09 -9.97 10.25
N SER A 96 6.42 -11.16 9.73
CA SER A 96 6.93 -11.28 8.36
C SER A 96 5.83 -10.93 7.38
N LYS A 97 6.19 -10.29 6.26
CA LYS A 97 5.29 -10.03 5.13
C LYS A 97 4.61 -11.29 4.58
N GLU A 98 5.17 -12.47 4.80
CA GLU A 98 4.55 -13.76 4.43
C GLU A 98 3.24 -14.02 5.16
N LYS A 99 3.06 -13.43 6.35
CA LYS A 99 1.82 -13.48 7.15
C LYS A 99 0.91 -12.28 6.90
N GLY A 100 1.33 -11.33 6.07
CA GLY A 100 0.58 -10.12 5.79
C GLY A 100 -0.71 -10.37 5.01
N ILE A 101 -1.65 -9.43 5.14
CA ILE A 101 -2.90 -9.39 4.40
C ILE A 101 -2.57 -8.98 2.96
N LYS A 102 -2.91 -9.84 2.00
CA LYS A 102 -2.69 -9.58 0.57
C LYS A 102 -3.95 -9.01 -0.05
N LEU A 103 -3.82 -7.88 -0.72
CA LEU A 103 -4.92 -7.16 -1.36
C LEU A 103 -4.62 -7.04 -2.87
N ASP A 104 -5.55 -7.47 -3.70
CA ASP A 104 -5.48 -7.34 -5.16
C ASP A 104 -5.88 -5.93 -5.57
N LYS A 105 -5.14 -5.31 -6.50
CA LYS A 105 -5.55 -4.01 -7.05
C LYS A 105 -6.82 -4.17 -7.89
N GLU A 106 -7.78 -3.29 -7.67
CA GLU A 106 -9.01 -3.19 -8.46
C GLU A 106 -8.89 -1.95 -9.37
N GLU A 107 -9.02 -2.17 -10.69
CA GLU A 107 -8.96 -1.13 -11.73
C GLU A 107 -10.22 -0.26 -11.78
#